data_AF-A0AA95K498-F1
#
_entry.id   AF-A0AA95K498-F1
#
_cell.length_a   1.000
_cell.length_b   1.000
_cell.length_c   1.000
_cell.angle_alpha   90.00
_cell.angle_beta   90.00
_cell.angle_gamma   90.00
#
_symmetry.space_group_name_H-M   'P 1'
#
loop_
_entity.id
_entity.type
_entity.pdbx_description
1 polymer ?
#
loop_
_entity_poly.entity_id
_entity_poly.type
_entity_poly.pdbx_seq_one_letter_code
_entity_poly.pdbx_strand_id
1 'polypeptide(L)' 'MSLEKLYLKTGNTSNKAEFKRLIKKLCTVNELPDYKIVSDTENDKVIFLKLSIGSHRNRSVV' A
#
# COMPACT_ATOMS: atom_id res chain seq x y z
N MET A 1 3.18 -6.43 -4.84
CA MET A 1 2.11 -7.45 -4.87
C MET A 1 1.24 -7.21 -6.11
N SER A 2 0.85 -8.23 -6.86
CA SER A 2 -0.02 -8.05 -8.05
C SER A 2 -1.42 -7.64 -7.63
N LEU A 3 -2.06 -6.76 -8.41
CA LEU A 3 -3.38 -6.22 -8.08
C LEU A 3 -4.45 -7.32 -7.98
N GLU A 4 -4.35 -8.35 -8.81
CA GLU A 4 -5.25 -9.51 -8.78
C GLU A 4 -5.09 -10.36 -7.50
N LYS A 5 -3.84 -10.54 -7.03
CA LYS A 5 -3.58 -11.23 -5.75
C LYS A 5 -4.11 -10.44 -4.57
N LEU A 6 -4.00 -9.10 -4.62
CA LEU A 6 -4.56 -8.22 -3.60
C LEU A 6 -6.10 -8.30 -3.59
N TYR A 7 -6.73 -8.25 -4.77
CA TYR A 7 -8.18 -8.40 -4.92
C TYR A 7 -8.68 -9.71 -4.27
N LEU A 8 -8.06 -10.84 -4.63
CA LEU A 8 -8.41 -12.16 -4.07
C LEU A 8 -8.22 -12.23 -2.54
N LYS A 9 -7.14 -11.65 -2.02
CA LYS A 9 -6.87 -11.63 -0.57
C LYS A 9 -7.83 -10.75 0.22
N THR A 10 -8.36 -9.69 -0.39
CA THR A 10 -9.30 -8.78 0.28
C THR A 10 -10.73 -9.32 0.33
N GLY A 11 -11.05 -10.36 -0.44
CA GLY A 11 -12.42 -10.88 -0.55
C GLY A 11 -13.41 -9.87 -1.10
N ASN A 12 -12.93 -8.83 -1.81
CA ASN A 12 -13.77 -7.78 -2.33
C ASN A 12 -14.71 -8.35 -3.41
N THR A 13 -15.99 -7.99 -3.35
CA THR A 13 -17.05 -8.43 -4.28
C THR A 13 -17.26 -7.46 -5.43
N SER A 14 -16.59 -6.31 -5.42
CA SER A 14 -16.66 -5.30 -6.48
C SER A 14 -15.98 -5.79 -7.76
N ASN A 15 -16.41 -5.37 -8.94
CA ASN A 15 -15.72 -5.77 -10.17
C ASN A 15 -14.26 -5.28 -10.21
N LYS A 16 -13.42 -5.92 -11.04
CA LYS A 16 -11.98 -5.59 -11.14
C LYS A 16 -11.70 -4.13 -11.51
N ALA A 17 -12.57 -3.49 -12.29
CA ALA A 17 -12.40 -2.09 -12.71
C ALA A 17 -12.66 -1.11 -11.55
N GLU A 18 -13.71 -1.36 -10.77
CA GLU A 18 -14.01 -0.61 -9.55
C GLU A 18 -12.91 -0.81 -8.51
N PHE A 19 -12.42 -2.04 -8.34
CA PHE A 19 -11.28 -2.29 -7.47
C PHE A 19 -10.03 -1.50 -7.90
N LYS A 20 -9.72 -1.45 -9.20
CA LYS A 20 -8.63 -0.62 -9.73
C LYS A 20 -8.84 0.87 -9.44
N ARG A 21 -10.06 1.38 -9.58
CA ARG A 21 -10.41 2.77 -9.24
C ARG A 21 -10.20 3.06 -7.76
N LEU A 22 -10.62 2.16 -6.87
CA LEU A 22 -10.43 2.29 -5.43
C LEU A 22 -8.95 2.32 -5.05
N ILE A 23 -8.13 1.42 -5.61
CA ILE A 23 -6.68 1.41 -5.38
C ILE A 23 -6.03 2.70 -5.89
N LYS A 24 -6.42 3.19 -7.07
CA LYS A 24 -5.92 4.48 -7.58
C LYS A 24 -6.27 5.62 -6.64
N LYS A 25 -7.53 5.69 -6.18
CA LYS A 25 -7.98 6.69 -5.20
C LYS A 25 -7.16 6.60 -3.91
N LEU A 26 -6.91 5.38 -3.43
CA LEU A 26 -6.11 5.13 -2.23
C LEU A 26 -4.66 5.61 -2.41
N CYS A 27 -4.05 5.38 -3.58
CA CYS A 27 -2.71 5.90 -3.92
C CYS A 27 -2.67 7.44 -4.00
N THR A 28 -3.73 8.06 -4.51
CA THR A 28 -3.84 9.53 -4.62
C THR A 28 -4.00 10.18 -3.25
N VAL A 29 -4.84 9.61 -2.40
CA VAL A 29 -5.10 10.11 -1.05
C VAL A 29 -3.89 9.86 -0.14
N ASN A 30 -3.36 8.62 -0.15
CA ASN A 30 -2.14 8.23 0.56
C ASN A 30 -2.08 8.64 2.05
N GLU A 31 -3.23 8.79 2.71
CA GLU A 31 -3.37 9.21 4.11
C GLU A 31 -3.14 8.03 5.07
N LEU A 32 -2.06 7.29 4.87
CA LEU A 32 -1.70 6.19 5.76
C LEU A 32 -0.59 6.64 6.72
N PRO A 33 -0.76 6.43 8.04
CA PRO A 33 0.15 6.96 9.04
C PRO A 33 1.54 6.32 8.98
N ASP A 34 1.60 4.99 8.81
CA ASP A 34 2.85 4.21 8.85
C ASP A 34 3.27 3.67 7.48
N TYR A 35 2.46 3.90 6.45
CA TYR A 35 2.65 3.31 5.13
C TYR A 35 2.41 4.34 4.03
N LYS A 36 3.10 4.17 2.92
CA LYS A 36 2.86 4.87 1.66
C LYS A 36 2.47 3.85 0.61
N ILE A 37 1.37 4.10 -0.09
CA ILE A 37 0.93 3.22 -1.19
C ILE A 37 1.34 3.84 -2.52
N VAL A 38 1.91 3.01 -3.39
CA VAL A 38 2.27 3.37 -4.76
C VAL A 38 1.67 2.34 -5.70
N SER A 39 0.94 2.81 -6.72
CA SER A 39 0.48 1.96 -7.82
C SER A 39 1.44 2.05 -8.99
N ASP A 40 1.92 0.91 -9.44
CA ASP A 40 2.64 0.74 -10.69
C ASP A 40 1.67 0.23 -11.75
N THR A 41 1.23 1.13 -12.63
CA THR A 41 0.27 0.83 -13.69
C THR A 41 0.88 0.09 -14.87
N GLU A 42 2.19 0.20 -15.07
CA GLU A 42 2.91 -0.49 -16.15
C GLU A 42 3.01 -1.98 -15.85
N ASN A 43 3.20 -2.33 -14.57
CA ASN A 43 3.38 -3.70 -14.09
C ASN A 43 2.13 -4.28 -13.40
N ASP A 44 1.02 -3.54 -13.34
CA ASP A 44 -0.23 -3.88 -12.62
C ASP A 44 0.03 -4.33 -11.16
N LYS A 45 0.89 -3.57 -10.46
CA LYS A 45 1.33 -3.87 -9.09
C LYS A 45 0.96 -2.74 -8.12
N VAL A 46 0.75 -3.13 -6.88
CA VAL A 46 0.64 -2.21 -5.74
C VAL A 46 1.81 -2.47 -4.80
N ILE A 47 2.44 -1.39 -4.36
CA ILE A 47 3.59 -1.37 -3.46
C ILE A 47 3.19 -0.62 -2.20
N PHE A 48 3.39 -1.26 -1.05
CA PHE A 48 3.22 -0.66 0.27
C PHE A 48 4.61 -0.44 0.85
N LEU A 49 5.00 0.83 0.98
CA LEU A 49 6.27 1.24 1.56
C LEU A 49 6.03 1.62 3.01
N LYS A 50 6.79 1.08 3.95
CA LYS A 50 6.68 1.50 5.35
C LYS A 50 7.37 2.86 5.53
N LEU A 51 6.63 3.86 5.99
CA LEU A 51 7.16 5.16 6.35
C LEU A 51 7.75 5.05 7.75
N SER A 52 9.00 4.60 7.85
CA SER A 52 9.70 4.62 9.13
C SER A 52 10.11 6.06 9.44
N ILE A 53 9.24 6.80 10.12
CA ILE A 53 9.62 8.06 10.77
C ILE A 53 10.67 7.69 11.84
N GLY A 54 11.88 8.22 11.70
CA GLY A 54 13.02 7.82 12.52
C GLY A 54 12.90 8.21 14.00
N SER A 55 13.25 7.24 14.86
CA SER A 55 14.16 7.36 16.04
C SER A 55 13.73 8.01 17.37
N HIS A 56 13.82 7.19 18.44
CA HIS A 56 14.66 7.40 19.65
C HIS A 56 14.93 5.98 20.23
N ARG A 57 16.08 5.56 20.77
CA ARG A 57 17.28 6.21 21.33
C ARG A 57 18.39 5.15 21.47
N ASN A 58 19.66 5.57 21.46
CA ASN A 58 20.84 4.76 21.81
C ASN A 58 20.59 3.85 23.04
N ARG A 59 20.90 2.56 22.94
CA ARG A 59 21.26 1.75 24.12
C ARG A 59 22.75 1.45 24.04
N SER A 60 23.57 2.33 24.63
CA SER A 60 24.77 1.84 25.31
C SER A 60 24.29 0.99 26.48
N VAL A 61 24.57 -0.31 26.42
CA VAL A 61 24.66 -1.12 27.63
C VAL A 61 26.15 -1.22 27.94
N VAL A 62 26.48 -0.72 29.13
CA VAL A 62 27.77 -0.82 29.80
C VAL A 62 28.19 -2.27 30.00
#